data_AF-A0A841AQZ2-F1
#
_entry.id   AF-A0A841AQZ2-F1
#
_cell.length_a   1.000
_cell.length_b   1.000
_cell.length_c   1.000
_cell.angle_alpha   90.00
_cell.angle_beta   90.00
_cell.angle_gamma   90.00
#
_symmetry.space_group_name_H-M   'P 1'
#
loop_
_entity.id
_entity.type
_entity.pdbx_description
1 polymer ?
#
loop_
_entity_poly.entity_id
_entity_poly.type
_entity_poly.pdbx_seq_one_letter_code
_entity_poly.pdbx_strand_id
1 'polypeptide(L)'
;MELGPYSTYRLPANLRSAFGVDTAQQLADQLGIRGELTPAVASEADSAYGALVRGDSAPAHALLTGLGVSDTAATAAIAKFTAS
;
A
#
# COMPACT_ATOMS: atom_id res chain seq x y z
N MET A 1 14.57 -4.95 2.89
CA MET A 1 14.62 -3.61 2.23
C MET A 1 14.83 -2.58 3.34
N GLU A 2 15.75 -1.62 3.20
CA GLU A 2 15.93 -0.54 4.18
C GLU A 2 15.11 0.68 3.72
N LEU A 3 13.93 0.92 4.30
CA LEU A 3 13.06 2.03 3.88
C LEU A 3 13.49 3.42 4.37
N GLY A 4 14.73 3.57 4.84
CA GLY A 4 15.23 4.83 5.38
C GLY A 4 14.22 5.47 6.36
N PRO A 5 14.00 6.80 6.36
CA PRO A 5 13.11 7.48 7.30
C PRO A 5 11.61 7.11 7.18
N TYR A 6 11.21 6.39 6.12
CA TYR A 6 9.83 5.94 5.91
C TYR A 6 9.53 4.55 6.50
N SER A 7 10.57 3.85 6.98
CA SER A 7 10.44 2.63 7.79
C SER A 7 9.54 2.81 9.01
N THR A 8 9.57 4.00 9.60
CA THR A 8 8.75 4.42 10.76
C THR A 8 7.44 5.10 10.38
N TYR A 9 7.10 5.23 9.09
CA TYR A 9 5.83 5.84 8.69
C TYR A 9 4.68 4.93 9.12
N ARG A 10 3.93 5.36 10.13
CA ARG A 10 2.75 4.64 10.61
C ARG A 10 1.66 4.74 9.56
N LEU A 11 1.17 3.57 9.15
CA LEU A 11 0.02 3.51 8.25
C LEU A 11 -1.25 3.98 8.99
N PRO A 12 -2.24 4.53 8.26
CA PRO A 12 -3.53 4.88 8.83
C PRO A 12 -4.25 3.63 9.37
N ALA A 13 -5.03 3.79 10.45
CA ALA A 13 -5.53 2.68 11.29
C ALA A 13 -6.36 1.62 10.55
N ASN A 14 -7.06 2.05 9.51
CA ASN A 14 -7.82 1.25 8.55
C ASN A 14 -6.93 0.33 7.71
N LEU A 15 -5.82 0.82 7.17
CA LEU A 15 -4.82 -0.05 6.52
C LEU A 15 -4.18 -1.00 7.53
N ARG A 16 -3.89 -0.51 8.74
CA ARG A 16 -3.32 -1.35 9.80
C ARG A 16 -4.25 -2.49 10.19
N SER A 17 -5.54 -2.23 10.30
CA SER A 17 -6.55 -3.24 10.62
C SER A 17 -6.81 -4.22 9.47
N ALA A 18 -6.85 -3.73 8.23
CA ALA A 18 -7.09 -4.58 7.05
C ALA A 18 -5.92 -5.53 6.75
N PHE A 19 -4.68 -5.07 6.95
CA PHE A 19 -3.47 -5.83 6.61
C PHE A 19 -2.78 -6.45 7.83
N GLY A 20 -3.08 -5.99 9.05
CA GLY A 20 -2.44 -6.46 10.28
C GLY A 20 -1.00 -5.94 10.45
N VAL A 21 -0.71 -4.74 9.93
CA VAL A 21 0.64 -4.15 9.89
C VAL A 21 0.63 -2.78 10.56
N ASP A 22 1.74 -2.34 11.13
CA ASP A 22 1.83 -1.03 11.79
C ASP A 22 2.56 0.03 10.94
N THR A 23 3.41 -0.40 10.01
CA THR A 23 4.29 0.47 9.23
C THR A 23 4.18 0.21 7.73
N ALA A 24 4.49 1.24 6.94
CA ALA A 24 4.61 1.12 5.49
C ALA A 24 5.62 0.02 5.09
N GLN A 25 6.65 -0.21 5.91
CA GLN A 25 7.62 -1.27 5.70
C GLN A 25 7.03 -2.67 5.80
N GLN A 26 6.27 -2.94 6.86
CA GLN A 26 5.65 -4.24 7.04
C GLN A 26 4.64 -4.54 5.92
N LEU A 27 3.89 -3.52 5.47
CA LEU A 27 3.00 -3.66 4.34
C LEU A 27 3.77 -3.96 3.05
N ALA A 28 4.86 -3.25 2.80
CA ALA A 28 5.70 -3.45 1.63
C ALA A 28 6.35 -4.84 1.61
N ASP A 29 6.90 -5.29 2.74
CA ASP A 29 7.46 -6.64 2.89
C ASP A 29 6.39 -7.72 2.69
N GLN A 30 5.18 -7.53 3.22
CA GLN A 30 4.08 -8.48 3.10
C GLN A 30 3.52 -8.56 1.68
N LEU A 31 3.47 -7.44 0.96
CA LEU A 31 3.05 -7.37 -0.44
C LEU A 31 4.18 -7.75 -1.41
N GLY A 32 5.40 -7.95 -0.91
CA GLY A 32 6.57 -8.25 -1.72
C GLY A 32 6.96 -7.10 -2.65
N ILE A 33 6.70 -5.85 -2.24
CA ILE A 33 7.08 -4.65 -2.98
C ILE A 33 8.60 -4.63 -3.15
N ARG A 34 9.06 -4.57 -4.40
CA ARG A 34 10.48 -4.58 -4.75
C ARG A 34 11.02 -3.18 -5.11
N GLY A 35 10.15 -2.17 -5.10
CA GLY A 35 10.48 -0.77 -5.44
C GLY A 35 10.91 0.09 -4.25
N GLU A 36 11.63 1.17 -4.54
CA GLU A 36 12.06 2.14 -3.53
C GLU A 36 10.88 3.01 -3.08
N LEU A 37 10.63 3.05 -1.77
CA LEU A 37 9.55 3.83 -1.18
C LEU A 37 10.04 5.28 -1.01
N THR A 38 9.86 6.06 -2.08
CA THR A 38 10.26 7.48 -2.14
C THR A 38 9.14 8.38 -1.58
N PRO A 39 9.43 9.65 -1.24
CA PRO A 39 8.40 10.61 -0.84
C PRO A 39 7.28 10.75 -1.89
N ALA A 40 7.64 10.63 -3.17
CA ALA A 40 6.68 10.67 -4.27
C ALA A 40 5.72 9.46 -4.23
N VAL A 41 6.26 8.26 -4.02
CA VAL A 41 5.48 7.02 -3.85
C VAL A 41 4.58 7.11 -2.62
N ALA A 42 5.05 7.71 -1.52
CA ALA A 42 4.21 7.92 -0.34
C ALA A 42 3.03 8.87 -0.62
N SER A 43 3.27 9.96 -1.36
CA SER A 43 2.20 10.89 -1.75
C SER A 43 1.19 10.27 -2.74
N GLU A 44 1.66 9.41 -3.65
CA GLU A 44 0.79 8.61 -4.51
C GLU A 44 0.00 7.57 -3.71
N ALA A 45 0.62 6.93 -2.72
CA ALA A 45 -0.04 5.99 -1.84
C ALA A 45 -1.17 6.64 -1.03
N ASP A 46 -0.95 7.83 -0.47
CA ASP A 46 -2.00 8.57 0.24
C ASP A 46 -3.14 8.97 -0.71
N SER A 47 -2.82 9.36 -1.94
CA SER A 47 -3.83 9.73 -2.95
C SER A 47 -4.65 8.52 -3.40
N ALA A 48 -3.98 7.41 -3.70
CA ALA A 48 -4.59 6.13 -4.05
C ALA A 48 -5.43 5.58 -2.91
N TYR A 49 -4.96 5.74 -1.67
CA TYR A 49 -5.71 5.40 -0.47
C TYR A 49 -7.01 6.21 -0.36
N GLY A 50 -6.93 7.52 -0.55
CA GLY A 50 -8.10 8.40 -0.53
C GLY A 50 -9.10 8.10 -1.66
N ALA A 51 -8.64 7.60 -2.80
CA ALA A 51 -9.51 7.12 -3.88
C ALA A 51 -10.16 5.77 -3.53
N LEU A 52 -9.39 4.85 -2.93
CA LEU A 52 -9.86 3.53 -2.51
C LEU A 52 -10.97 3.64 -1.45
N VAL A 53 -10.83 4.54 -0.48
CA VAL A 53 -11.87 4.85 0.52
C VAL A 53 -13.15 5.40 -0.14
N ARG A 54 -13.03 6.07 -1.28
CA ARG A 54 -14.16 6.57 -2.08
C ARG A 54 -14.74 5.52 -3.03
N GLY A 55 -14.22 4.30 -3.02
CA GLY A 55 -14.65 3.19 -3.86
C GLY A 55 -13.92 3.07 -5.20
N ASP A 56 -12.89 3.88 -5.44
CA ASP A 56 -12.06 3.80 -6.64
C ASP A 56 -10.75 3.06 -6.37
N SER A 57 -10.72 1.80 -6.79
CA SER A 57 -9.58 0.89 -6.63
C SER A 57 -8.54 0.99 -7.75
N ALA A 58 -8.83 1.69 -8.86
CA ALA A 58 -7.92 1.79 -9.99
C ALA A 58 -6.55 2.42 -9.64
N PRO A 59 -6.47 3.55 -8.93
CA PRO A 59 -5.19 4.16 -8.57
C PRO A 59 -4.39 3.31 -7.56
N ALA A 60 -5.05 2.63 -6.63
CA ALA A 60 -4.39 1.69 -5.72
C ALA A 60 -3.78 0.50 -6.47
N HIS A 61 -4.51 -0.02 -7.46
CA HIS A 61 -4.04 -1.13 -8.28
C HIS A 61 -2.85 -0.73 -9.17
N ALA A 62 -2.93 0.44 -9.80
CA ALA A 62 -1.84 0.98 -10.62
C ALA A 62 -0.57 1.23 -9.80
N LEU A 63 -0.69 1.75 -8.58
CA LEU A 63 0.44 1.94 -7.68
C LEU A 63 1.10 0.61 -7.31
N LEU A 64 0.31 -0.38 -6.88
CA LEU A 64 0.82 -1.70 -6.48
C LEU A 64 1.55 -2.39 -7.62
N THR A 65 0.95 -2.41 -8.81
CA THR A 65 1.57 -3.00 -10.01
C THR A 65 2.82 -2.23 -10.45
N GLY A 66 2.82 -0.89 -10.36
CA GLY A 66 4.00 -0.04 -10.61
C GLY A 66 5.16 -0.29 -9.63
N LEU A 67 4.84 -0.69 -8.40
CA LEU A 67 5.81 -1.08 -7.36
C LEU A 67 6.32 -2.53 -7.49
N GLY A 68 5.90 -3.23 -8.54
CA GLY A 68 6.31 -4.60 -8.86
C GLY A 68 5.49 -5.68 -8.16
N VAL A 69 4.36 -5.34 -7.55
CA VAL A 69 3.39 -6.31 -7.04
C VAL A 69 2.68 -6.95 -8.23
N SER A 70 2.45 -8.26 -8.18
CA SER A 70 1.67 -8.92 -9.23
C SER A 70 0.22 -8.44 -9.23
N ASP A 71 -0.40 -8.38 -10.41
CA ASP A 71 -1.80 -7.98 -10.60
C ASP A 71 -2.76 -8.73 -9.66
N THR A 72 -2.53 -10.03 -9.49
CA THR A 72 -3.30 -10.89 -8.58
C THR A 72 -3.11 -10.50 -7.11
N ALA A 73 -1.88 -10.21 -6.68
CA ALA A 73 -1.61 -9.79 -5.31
C ALA A 73 -2.14 -8.37 -5.04
N ALA A 74 -2.05 -7.47 -6.03
CA ALA A 74 -2.61 -6.13 -5.95
C ALA A 74 -4.14 -6.16 -5.80
N THR A 75 -4.82 -6.96 -6.63
CA THR A 75 -6.26 -7.18 -6.53
C THR A 75 -6.65 -7.80 -5.19
N ALA A 76 -5.91 -8.81 -4.70
CA ALA A 76 -6.17 -9.44 -3.42
C ALA A 76 -6.01 -8.46 -2.24
N ALA A 77 -5.00 -7.60 -2.28
CA ALA A 77 -4.78 -6.56 -1.28
C ALA A 77 -5.94 -5.56 -1.23
N ILE A 78 -6.36 -5.06 -2.39
CA ILE A 78 -7.50 -4.15 -2.54
C ILE A 78 -8.78 -4.81 -2.03
N ALA A 79 -9.05 -6.05 -2.45
CA ALA A 79 -10.23 -6.79 -2.02
C ALA A 79 -10.28 -6.97 -0.50
N LYS A 80 -9.13 -7.27 0.12
CA LYS A 80 -8.99 -7.40 1.57
C LYS A 80 -9.29 -6.10 2.30
N PHE A 81 -8.85 -4.97 1.73
CA PHE A 81 -9.15 -3.65 2.26
C PHE A 81 -10.64 -3.30 2.15
N THR A 82 -11.27 -3.55 1.01
CA THR A 82 -12.71 -3.26 0.80
C THR A 82 -13.65 -4.20 1.55
N ALA A 83 -13.16 -5.38 1.96
CA ALA A 83 -13.92 -6.39 2.69
C ALA A 83 -13.82 -6.27 4.22
N SER A 84 -12.98 -5.35 4.72
CA SER A 84 -12.80 -5.05 6.15
C SER A 84 -13.66 -3.86 6.58
#